data_AF-A0A370DSP9-F1
#
_entry.id   AF-A0A370DSP9-F1
#
_cell.length_a   1.000
_cell.length_b   1.000
_cell.length_c   1.000
_cell.angle_alpha   90.00
_cell.angle_beta   90.00
_cell.angle_gamma   90.00
#
_symmetry.space_group_name_H-M   'P 1'
#
loop_
_entity.id
_entity.type
_entity.pdbx_description
1 polymer ?
#
loop_
_entity_poly.entity_id
_entity_poly.type
_entity_poly.pdbx_seq_one_letter_code
_entity_poly.pdbx_strand_id
1 'polypeptide(L)'
;MSKNIRALSSHQGLGNNLFDLVSATIQSDTEKTDAAMTLLAEEARLSTSVIKGTASFYDFLNEQTKNNEVLVCHGTACLVNGSAAETATRHPHAGKAMCCGYCYRGAGLLKREAEDRLDGYHQGDDGLSQPEIPVYCLSRSAILTGPVDSLEALYRIAFDKHDEILPQLERSKLRGRGGAGFGFAFKCRATAEAQGSEKYVVCNADEGDPGAFSDRYLLE
;
A
#
# COMPACT_ATOMS: atom_id res chain seq x y z
N MET A 1 -1.36 -12.72 -20.87
CA MET A 1 -0.83 -11.35 -21.09
C MET A 1 0.15 -11.39 -22.24
N SER A 2 0.04 -10.49 -23.23
CA SER A 2 0.96 -10.49 -24.37
C SER A 2 2.37 -10.10 -23.92
N LYS A 3 3.40 -10.75 -24.48
CA LYS A 3 4.81 -10.46 -24.20
C LYS A 3 5.16 -8.97 -24.40
N ASN A 4 4.40 -8.27 -25.26
CA ASN A 4 4.62 -6.88 -25.63
C ASN A 4 4.32 -5.89 -24.48
N ILE A 5 3.32 -6.16 -23.62
CA ILE A 5 2.98 -5.24 -22.52
C ILE A 5 4.03 -5.31 -21.39
N ARG A 6 4.54 -6.52 -21.09
CA ARG A 6 5.66 -6.68 -20.13
C ARG A 6 6.94 -6.01 -20.63
N ALA A 7 7.24 -6.13 -21.92
CA ALA A 7 8.41 -5.49 -22.51
C ALA A 7 8.34 -3.96 -22.42
N LEU A 8 7.16 -3.37 -22.66
CA LEU A 8 6.96 -1.91 -22.54
C LEU A 8 7.15 -1.41 -21.10
N SER A 9 6.62 -2.11 -20.10
CA SER A 9 6.82 -1.75 -18.69
C SER A 9 8.27 -1.94 -18.23
N SER A 10 9.00 -2.93 -18.75
CA SER A 10 10.42 -3.11 -18.42
C SER A 10 11.33 -2.02 -18.97
N HIS A 11 10.92 -1.32 -20.03
CA HIS A 11 11.76 -0.29 -20.66
C HIS A 11 11.90 1.00 -19.83
N GLN A 12 10.98 1.28 -18.91
CA GLN A 12 10.97 2.52 -18.12
C GLN A 12 11.65 2.37 -16.74
N GLY A 13 12.05 1.14 -16.37
CA GLY A 13 12.63 0.84 -15.05
C GLY A 13 11.65 1.09 -13.90
N LEU A 14 12.17 1.08 -12.66
CA LEU A 14 11.36 1.33 -11.46
C LEU A 14 11.22 2.82 -11.12
N GLY A 15 12.12 3.68 -11.62
CA GLY A 15 12.17 5.10 -11.27
C GLY A 15 11.14 5.99 -11.97
N ASN A 16 10.66 5.59 -13.15
CA ASN A 16 9.66 6.32 -13.93
C ASN A 16 8.47 5.39 -14.22
N ASN A 17 7.78 4.94 -13.17
CA ASN A 17 6.64 4.06 -13.34
C ASN A 17 5.38 4.85 -13.73
N LEU A 18 4.46 4.18 -14.42
CA LEU A 18 3.24 4.79 -14.92
C LEU A 18 2.35 5.37 -13.83
N PHE A 19 2.34 4.77 -12.64
CA PHE A 19 1.49 5.23 -11.54
C PHE A 19 1.92 6.61 -11.05
N ASP A 20 3.21 6.82 -10.81
CA ASP A 20 3.76 8.11 -10.38
C ASP A 20 3.52 9.20 -11.43
N LEU A 21 3.72 8.86 -12.71
CA LEU A 21 3.47 9.78 -13.82
C LEU A 21 1.99 10.19 -13.92
N VAL A 22 1.08 9.23 -13.78
CA VAL A 22 -0.37 9.50 -13.76
C VAL A 22 -0.74 10.35 -12.54
N SER A 23 -0.23 10.01 -11.35
CA SER A 23 -0.50 10.74 -10.11
C SER A 23 -0.10 12.21 -10.21
N ALA A 24 1.12 12.49 -10.69
CA ALA A 24 1.63 13.83 -10.90
C ALA A 24 0.81 14.62 -11.95
N THR A 25 0.32 13.94 -12.99
CA THR A 25 -0.45 14.58 -14.07
C THR A 25 -1.83 15.04 -13.61
N ILE A 26 -2.53 14.25 -12.79
CA ILE A 26 -3.91 14.50 -12.35
C ILE A 26 -4.02 15.72 -11.43
N GLN A 27 -2.96 15.99 -10.69
CA GLN A 27 -2.91 17.07 -9.71
C GLN A 27 -2.64 18.45 -10.36
N SER A 28 -2.40 18.47 -11.67
CA SER A 28 -2.32 19.70 -12.46
C SER A 28 -3.72 20.24 -12.83
N ASP A 29 -3.83 21.57 -12.91
CA ASP A 29 -4.97 22.38 -13.38
C ASP A 29 -5.90 21.65 -14.38
N THR A 30 -7.20 21.59 -14.08
CA THR A 30 -8.19 20.70 -14.74
C THR A 30 -8.27 20.81 -16.26
N GLU A 31 -8.06 22.00 -16.83
CA GLU A 31 -8.04 22.18 -18.30
C GLU A 31 -6.74 21.67 -18.92
N LYS A 32 -5.65 21.62 -18.16
CA LYS A 32 -4.34 21.09 -18.58
C LYS A 32 -4.26 19.58 -18.41
N THR A 33 -5.09 18.98 -17.57
CA THR A 33 -5.07 17.53 -17.29
C THR A 33 -5.33 16.68 -18.53
N ASP A 34 -6.31 17.04 -19.37
CA ASP A 34 -6.66 16.23 -20.56
C ASP A 34 -5.57 16.25 -21.65
N ALA A 35 -4.96 17.42 -21.86
CA ALA A 35 -3.81 17.57 -22.75
C ALA A 35 -2.57 16.85 -22.18
N ALA A 36 -2.31 17.00 -20.88
CA ALA A 36 -1.18 16.34 -20.20
C ALA A 36 -1.33 14.81 -20.19
N MET A 37 -2.56 14.29 -20.01
CA MET A 37 -2.84 12.85 -20.11
C MET A 37 -2.63 12.30 -21.52
N THR A 38 -2.87 13.12 -22.55
CA THR A 38 -2.59 12.75 -23.94
C THR A 38 -1.09 12.69 -24.19
N LEU A 39 -0.33 13.67 -23.71
CA LEU A 39 1.14 13.67 -23.77
C LEU A 39 1.75 12.47 -23.03
N LEU A 40 1.24 12.18 -21.82
CA LEU A 40 1.67 11.02 -21.05
C LEU A 40 1.38 9.71 -21.78
N ALA A 41 0.23 9.60 -22.45
CA ALA A 41 -0.11 8.43 -23.24
C ALA A 41 0.89 8.21 -24.39
N GLU A 42 1.28 9.29 -25.09
CA GLU A 42 2.29 9.24 -26.14
C GLU A 42 3.67 8.81 -25.61
N GLU A 43 4.12 9.40 -24.49
CA GLU A 43 5.40 9.07 -23.85
C GLU A 43 5.43 7.62 -23.35
N ALA A 44 4.36 7.17 -22.70
CA ALA A 44 4.20 5.80 -22.22
C ALA A 44 3.91 4.79 -23.36
N ARG A 45 3.67 5.27 -24.59
CA ARG A 45 3.25 4.46 -25.75
C ARG A 45 2.00 3.64 -25.47
N LEU A 46 1.04 4.25 -24.77
CA LEU A 46 -0.27 3.70 -24.43
C LEU A 46 -1.37 4.57 -25.06
N SER A 47 -2.61 4.07 -25.09
CA SER A 47 -3.72 4.91 -25.51
C SER A 47 -4.18 5.80 -24.36
N THR A 48 -4.69 7.00 -24.68
CA THR A 48 -5.28 7.90 -23.68
C THR A 48 -6.37 7.23 -22.86
N SER A 49 -7.13 6.30 -23.46
CA SER A 49 -8.16 5.52 -22.74
C SER A 49 -7.56 4.61 -21.66
N VAL A 50 -6.37 4.03 -21.87
CA VAL A 50 -5.69 3.22 -20.84
C VAL A 50 -5.23 4.11 -19.69
N ILE A 51 -4.69 5.29 -20.00
CA ILE A 51 -4.26 6.27 -18.99
C ILE A 51 -5.45 6.75 -18.16
N LYS A 52 -6.52 7.26 -18.80
CA LYS A 52 -7.73 7.73 -18.11
C LYS A 52 -8.42 6.60 -17.35
N GLY A 53 -8.47 5.39 -17.91
CA GLY A 53 -9.01 4.21 -17.24
C GLY A 53 -8.24 3.87 -15.97
N THR A 54 -6.89 3.88 -16.05
CA THR A 54 -6.01 3.63 -14.90
C THR A 54 -6.19 4.71 -13.82
N ALA A 55 -6.23 5.98 -14.21
CA ALA A 55 -6.51 7.09 -13.30
C ALA A 55 -7.84 6.92 -12.55
N SER A 56 -8.91 6.60 -13.29
CA SER A 56 -10.25 6.44 -12.72
C SER A 56 -10.40 5.24 -11.78
N PHE A 57 -9.48 4.27 -11.84
CA PHE A 57 -9.50 3.08 -10.99
C PHE A 57 -9.07 3.38 -9.55
N TYR A 58 -8.15 4.31 -9.33
CA TYR A 58 -7.64 4.61 -7.99
C TYR A 58 -8.52 5.63 -7.27
N ASP A 59 -8.94 5.26 -6.05
CA ASP A 59 -9.88 6.03 -5.24
C ASP A 59 -9.43 7.44 -4.88
N PHE A 60 -8.14 7.78 -5.00
CA PHE A 60 -7.60 9.11 -4.71
C PHE A 60 -7.19 9.90 -5.95
N LEU A 61 -7.29 9.29 -7.14
CA LEU A 61 -6.98 9.89 -8.44
C LEU A 61 -8.23 10.18 -9.26
N ASN A 62 -9.38 9.62 -8.89
CA ASN A 62 -10.62 9.84 -9.63
C ASN A 62 -11.18 11.27 -9.42
N GLU A 63 -12.04 11.71 -10.33
CA GLU A 63 -12.63 13.06 -10.32
C GLU A 63 -13.42 13.40 -9.05
N GLN A 64 -13.95 12.41 -8.35
CA GLN A 64 -14.78 12.64 -7.16
C GLN A 64 -13.94 12.97 -5.93
N THR A 65 -12.71 12.46 -5.88
CA THR A 65 -11.89 12.46 -4.67
C THR A 65 -10.55 13.17 -4.80
N LYS A 66 -10.05 13.36 -6.02
CA LYS A 66 -8.73 13.94 -6.29
C LYS A 66 -8.50 15.29 -5.61
N ASN A 67 -9.57 16.07 -5.45
CA ASN A 67 -9.53 17.42 -4.85
C ASN A 67 -9.87 17.44 -3.36
N ASN A 68 -10.22 16.29 -2.74
CA ASN A 68 -10.45 16.27 -1.31
C ASN A 68 -9.12 16.32 -0.55
N GLU A 69 -9.03 17.23 0.42
CA GLU A 69 -7.94 17.28 1.40
C GLU A 69 -8.04 16.14 2.40
N VAL A 70 -9.28 15.76 2.76
CA VAL A 70 -9.59 14.71 3.75
C VAL A 70 -10.51 13.68 3.15
N LEU A 71 -10.25 12.40 3.41
CA LEU A 71 -11.12 11.28 3.06
C LEU A 71 -11.49 10.52 4.34
N VAL A 72 -12.77 10.54 4.71
CA VAL A 72 -13.25 9.89 5.94
C VAL A 72 -13.46 8.40 5.72
N CYS A 73 -13.00 7.58 6.67
CA CYS A 73 -13.18 6.14 6.64
C CYS A 73 -14.66 5.76 6.76
N HIS A 74 -15.17 5.12 5.72
CA HIS A 74 -16.48 4.47 5.67
C HIS A 74 -16.36 2.95 5.76
N GLY A 75 -15.23 2.45 6.29
CA GLY A 75 -15.06 1.02 6.57
C GLY A 75 -16.07 0.53 7.62
N THR A 76 -16.41 -0.76 7.56
CA THR A 76 -17.46 -1.38 8.39
C THR A 76 -17.32 -1.06 9.88
N ALA A 77 -16.11 -1.11 10.43
CA ALA A 77 -15.87 -0.81 11.85
C ALA A 77 -16.25 0.64 12.21
N CYS A 78 -15.89 1.62 11.37
CA CYS A 78 -16.20 3.04 11.59
C CYS A 78 -17.69 3.36 11.37
N LEU A 79 -18.34 2.63 10.46
CA LEU A 79 -19.79 2.76 10.26
C LEU A 79 -20.57 2.20 11.44
N VAL A 80 -20.23 0.99 11.90
CA VAL A 80 -20.96 0.29 12.97
C VAL A 80 -20.84 1.01 14.31
N ASN A 81 -19.68 1.60 14.62
CA ASN A 81 -19.50 2.34 15.87
C ASN A 81 -19.95 3.82 15.78
N GLY A 82 -20.47 4.27 14.63
CA GLY A 82 -20.96 5.63 14.41
C GLY A 82 -19.89 6.70 14.14
N SER A 83 -18.61 6.36 14.31
CA SER A 83 -17.51 7.33 14.18
C SER A 83 -17.34 7.88 12.77
N ALA A 84 -17.75 7.14 11.73
CA ALA A 84 -17.71 7.64 10.35
C ALA A 84 -18.59 8.89 10.18
N ALA A 85 -19.81 8.87 10.72
CA ALA A 85 -20.73 10.00 10.65
C ALA A 85 -20.23 11.18 11.49
N GLU A 86 -19.75 10.92 12.71
CA GLU A 86 -19.20 11.98 13.57
C GLU A 86 -17.95 12.63 12.97
N THR A 87 -17.06 11.83 12.37
CA THR A 87 -15.86 12.37 11.70
C THR A 87 -16.26 13.21 10.49
N ALA A 88 -17.26 12.79 9.73
CA ALA A 88 -17.75 13.54 8.57
C ALA A 88 -18.38 14.90 8.95
N THR A 89 -19.01 15.04 10.12
CA THR A 89 -19.53 16.36 10.54
C THR A 89 -18.41 17.37 10.84
N ARG A 90 -17.23 16.89 11.27
CA ARG A 90 -16.04 17.71 11.47
C ARG A 90 -15.35 18.09 10.16
N HIS A 91 -15.58 17.31 9.09
CA HIS A 91 -15.00 17.52 7.75
C HIS A 91 -16.07 17.53 6.65
N PRO A 92 -16.86 18.62 6.51
CA PRO A 92 -18.05 18.65 5.65
C PRO A 92 -17.77 18.53 4.15
N HIS A 93 -16.54 18.76 3.72
CA HIS A 93 -16.08 18.60 2.33
C HIS A 93 -15.19 17.36 2.15
N ALA A 94 -15.18 16.43 3.11
CA ALA A 94 -14.39 15.22 2.97
C ALA A 94 -14.94 14.29 1.90
N GLY A 95 -14.02 13.65 1.19
CA GLY A 95 -14.31 12.49 0.38
C GLY A 95 -14.52 11.25 1.26
N LYS A 96 -14.72 10.10 0.64
CA LYS A 96 -14.87 8.83 1.33
C LYS A 96 -13.69 7.92 0.99
N ALA A 97 -13.17 7.23 2.00
CA ALA A 97 -12.22 6.14 1.82
C ALA A 97 -12.74 4.89 2.53
N MET A 98 -12.31 3.73 2.08
CA MET A 98 -12.56 2.47 2.78
C MET A 98 -11.33 2.09 3.59
N CYS A 99 -11.57 1.63 4.83
CA CYS A 99 -10.57 0.98 5.69
C CYS A 99 -9.22 1.74 5.83
N CYS A 100 -9.18 2.79 6.65
CA CYS A 100 -7.95 3.57 6.88
C CYS A 100 -7.02 2.99 7.98
N GLY A 101 -7.12 1.70 8.34
CA GLY A 101 -6.24 1.05 9.33
C GLY A 101 -6.47 1.41 10.81
N TYR A 102 -7.51 2.20 11.13
CA TYR A 102 -7.87 2.57 12.51
C TYR A 102 -9.03 1.75 13.09
N CYS A 103 -9.28 0.54 12.58
CA CYS A 103 -10.44 -0.25 12.97
C CYS A 103 -10.49 -0.60 14.47
N TYR A 104 -9.36 -0.61 15.17
CA TYR A 104 -9.26 -0.84 16.62
C TYR A 104 -9.85 0.32 17.46
N ARG A 105 -10.04 1.50 16.88
CA ARG A 105 -10.51 2.70 17.59
C ARG A 105 -11.69 3.40 16.88
N GLY A 106 -11.75 3.30 15.56
CA GLY A 106 -12.67 4.08 14.73
C GLY A 106 -12.14 5.48 14.42
N ALA A 107 -13.00 6.30 13.82
CA ALA A 107 -12.73 7.68 13.43
C ALA A 107 -11.48 7.83 12.57
N GLY A 108 -11.21 6.83 11.71
CA GLY A 108 -10.09 6.87 10.77
C GLY A 108 -10.39 7.83 9.62
N LEU A 109 -9.35 8.49 9.13
CA LEU A 109 -9.38 9.26 7.89
C LEU A 109 -8.01 9.24 7.21
N LEU A 110 -7.98 9.59 5.93
CA LEU A 110 -6.76 9.95 5.23
C LEU A 110 -6.73 11.47 5.06
N LYS A 111 -5.58 12.09 5.29
CA LYS A 111 -5.35 13.52 5.04
C LYS A 111 -4.19 13.68 4.07
N ARG A 112 -4.34 14.60 3.12
CA ARG A 112 -3.32 14.97 2.16
C ARG A 112 -2.27 15.85 2.83
N GLU A 113 -1.05 15.34 2.98
CA GLU A 113 0.08 16.07 3.58
C GLU A 113 0.99 16.71 2.52
N ALA A 114 1.11 16.07 1.36
CA ALA A 114 1.80 16.58 0.17
C ALA A 114 0.93 16.29 -1.07
N GLU A 115 1.28 16.86 -2.22
CA GLU A 115 0.49 16.77 -3.45
C GLU A 115 0.08 15.31 -3.74
N ASP A 116 1.00 14.36 -3.60
CA ASP A 116 0.86 12.93 -3.87
C ASP A 116 0.72 12.01 -2.65
N ARG A 117 0.80 12.55 -1.42
CA ARG A 117 0.85 11.73 -0.20
C ARG A 117 -0.38 11.89 0.68
N LEU A 118 -1.07 10.78 0.87
CA LEU A 118 -2.16 10.62 1.84
C LEU A 118 -1.65 9.84 3.05
N ASP A 119 -1.68 10.48 4.22
CA ASP A 119 -1.32 9.84 5.48
C ASP A 119 -2.59 9.54 6.29
N GLY A 120 -2.59 8.40 6.99
CA GLY A 120 -3.71 7.99 7.83
C GLY A 120 -3.69 8.67 9.20
N TYR A 121 -4.86 9.11 9.67
CA TYR A 121 -5.05 9.70 10.99
C TYR A 121 -6.30 9.17 11.71
N HIS A 122 -6.27 9.26 13.03
CA HIS A 122 -7.44 9.17 13.90
C HIS A 122 -7.95 10.59 14.25
N GLN A 123 -9.24 10.83 14.04
CA GLN A 123 -9.93 12.02 14.52
C GLN A 123 -10.36 11.84 15.97
N GLY A 124 -9.66 12.51 16.89
CA GLY A 124 -10.06 12.65 18.29
C GLY A 124 -10.76 13.99 18.58
N ASP A 125 -11.11 14.22 19.84
CA ASP A 125 -11.72 15.48 20.27
C ASP A 125 -10.77 16.67 20.15
N ASP A 126 -9.49 16.46 20.47
CA ASP A 126 -8.45 17.49 20.43
C ASP A 126 -7.79 17.67 19.06
N GLY A 127 -8.27 16.95 18.02
CA GLY A 127 -7.76 17.04 16.65
C GLY A 127 -7.27 15.70 16.08
N LEU A 128 -6.41 15.79 15.06
CA LEU A 128 -5.86 14.63 14.36
C LEU A 128 -4.65 14.07 15.11
N SER A 129 -4.54 12.75 15.18
CA SER A 129 -3.42 12.05 15.80
C SER A 129 -3.16 10.70 15.12
N GLN A 130 -1.98 10.14 15.34
CA GLN A 130 -1.63 8.77 14.94
C GLN A 130 -1.36 7.94 16.22
N PRO A 131 -2.42 7.54 16.95
CA PRO A 131 -2.24 6.80 18.19
C PRO A 131 -1.60 5.45 17.94
N GLU A 132 -0.79 4.98 18.91
CA GLU A 132 -0.24 3.64 18.89
C GLU A 132 -1.35 2.58 18.89
N ILE A 133 -1.08 1.48 18.18
CA ILE A 133 -1.98 0.33 18.14
C ILE A 133 -1.84 -0.43 19.46
N PRO A 134 -2.93 -0.67 20.20
CA PRO A 134 -2.87 -1.42 21.45
C PRO A 134 -2.57 -2.89 21.16
N VAL A 135 -1.34 -3.32 21.45
CA VAL A 135 -0.86 -4.69 21.22
C VAL A 135 -0.53 -5.38 22.53
N TYR A 136 -0.90 -6.66 22.62
CA TYR A 136 -0.56 -7.54 23.73
C TYR A 136 0.19 -8.76 23.18
N CYS A 137 1.38 -9.02 23.73
CA CYS A 137 2.19 -10.17 23.35
C CYS A 137 2.19 -11.21 24.47
N LEU A 138 1.66 -12.40 24.18
CA LEU A 138 1.73 -13.54 25.10
C LEU A 138 3.01 -14.37 24.92
N SER A 139 3.81 -14.08 23.89
CA SER A 139 5.07 -14.78 23.66
C SER A 139 6.12 -14.31 24.67
N ARG A 140 6.90 -15.25 25.20
CA ARG A 140 8.05 -14.95 26.05
C ARG A 140 9.21 -14.33 25.28
N SER A 141 9.24 -14.52 23.96
CA SER A 141 10.28 -14.02 23.07
C SER A 141 9.63 -13.24 21.93
N ALA A 142 10.03 -12.00 21.75
CA ALA A 142 9.64 -11.21 20.59
C ALA A 142 10.33 -11.76 19.34
N ILE A 143 9.53 -12.09 18.31
CA ILE A 143 10.04 -12.67 17.05
C ILE A 143 10.08 -11.60 15.96
N LEU A 144 8.96 -10.90 15.73
CA LEU A 144 8.84 -9.90 14.66
C LEU A 144 9.21 -8.49 15.13
N THR A 145 8.92 -8.18 16.39
CA THR A 145 9.16 -6.87 17.02
C THR A 145 10.28 -6.92 18.07
N GLY A 146 11.12 -7.95 18.00
CA GLY A 146 12.28 -8.06 18.86
C GLY A 146 13.34 -7.01 18.51
N PRO A 147 14.15 -6.56 19.49
CA PRO A 147 15.24 -5.66 19.20
C PRO A 147 16.23 -6.31 18.23
N VAL A 148 16.72 -5.53 17.27
CA VAL A 148 17.81 -5.92 16.38
C VAL A 148 18.96 -4.95 16.57
N ASP A 149 20.19 -5.46 16.65
CA ASP A 149 21.37 -4.62 16.89
C ASP A 149 21.59 -3.62 15.74
N SER A 150 21.46 -4.10 14.50
CA SER A 150 21.44 -3.27 13.30
C SER A 150 20.76 -4.00 12.13
N LEU A 151 20.27 -3.24 11.13
CA LEU A 151 19.75 -3.82 9.89
C LEU A 151 20.80 -4.66 9.17
N GLU A 152 22.06 -4.23 9.20
CA GLU A 152 23.17 -4.99 8.63
C GLU A 152 23.34 -6.34 9.33
N ALA A 153 23.32 -6.36 10.67
CA ALA A 153 23.40 -7.60 11.43
C ALA A 153 22.23 -8.55 11.12
N LEU A 154 21.01 -7.99 11.00
CA LEU A 154 19.82 -8.75 10.63
C LEU A 154 19.97 -9.39 9.24
N TYR A 155 20.40 -8.62 8.24
CA TYR A 155 20.54 -9.13 6.87
C TYR A 155 21.76 -10.02 6.66
N ARG A 156 22.85 -9.84 7.42
CA ARG A 156 24.02 -10.72 7.34
C ARG A 156 23.68 -12.18 7.63
N ILE A 157 22.72 -12.44 8.51
CA ILE A 157 22.23 -13.81 8.78
C ILE A 157 21.69 -14.45 7.49
N ALA A 158 20.99 -13.67 6.66
CA ALA A 158 20.48 -14.15 5.39
C ALA A 158 21.61 -14.33 4.34
N PHE A 159 22.56 -13.40 4.26
CA PHE A 159 23.64 -13.48 3.27
C PHE A 159 24.67 -14.57 3.58
N ASP A 160 25.12 -14.67 4.83
CA ASP A 160 26.17 -15.62 5.25
C ASP A 160 25.67 -17.08 5.16
N LYS A 161 24.36 -17.31 5.18
CA LYS A 161 23.72 -18.63 5.16
C LYS A 161 22.71 -18.80 4.01
N HIS A 162 22.93 -18.14 2.89
CA HIS A 162 21.97 -18.11 1.78
C HIS A 162 21.52 -19.52 1.32
N ASP A 163 22.46 -20.48 1.21
CA ASP A 163 22.18 -21.88 0.85
C ASP A 163 21.29 -22.61 1.87
N GLU A 164 21.26 -22.16 3.13
CA GLU A 164 20.44 -22.75 4.18
C GLU A 164 19.04 -22.13 4.26
N ILE A 165 18.81 -20.94 3.69
CA ILE A 165 17.52 -20.23 3.81
C ILE A 165 16.38 -21.10 3.29
N LEU A 166 16.48 -21.63 2.08
CA LEU A 166 15.38 -22.39 1.49
C LEU A 166 15.10 -23.69 2.28
N PRO A 167 16.09 -24.52 2.65
CA PRO A 167 15.89 -25.65 3.57
C PRO A 167 15.25 -25.25 4.91
N GLN A 168 15.65 -24.12 5.50
CA GLN A 168 15.08 -23.64 6.76
C GLN A 168 13.62 -23.20 6.59
N LEU A 169 13.29 -22.49 5.50
CA LEU A 169 11.92 -22.11 5.16
C LEU A 169 11.03 -23.33 4.95
N GLU A 170 11.52 -24.37 4.28
CA GLU A 170 10.78 -25.62 4.08
C GLU A 170 10.50 -26.35 5.40
N ARG A 171 11.52 -26.44 6.27
CA ARG A 171 11.38 -27.04 7.61
C ARG A 171 10.40 -26.25 8.49
N SER A 172 10.41 -24.92 8.40
CA SER A 172 9.53 -24.04 9.19
C SER A 172 8.04 -24.19 8.82
N LYS A 173 7.74 -24.68 7.61
CA LYS A 173 6.40 -24.72 7.03
C LYS A 173 5.70 -23.34 7.05
N LEU A 174 6.46 -22.24 6.95
CA LEU A 174 5.93 -20.90 6.92
C LEU A 174 4.90 -20.75 5.79
N ARG A 175 3.76 -20.15 6.12
CA ARG A 175 2.67 -19.86 5.20
C ARG A 175 2.50 -18.35 5.09
N GLY A 176 2.06 -17.88 3.92
CA GLY A 176 1.75 -16.47 3.69
C GLY A 176 0.71 -15.96 4.70
N ARG A 177 0.96 -14.78 5.27
CA ARG A 177 0.13 -14.19 6.33
C ARG A 177 -0.97 -13.24 5.84
N GLY A 178 -0.93 -12.80 4.58
CA GLY A 178 -2.01 -12.03 3.95
C GLY A 178 -3.23 -12.87 3.53
N GLY A 179 -3.72 -13.76 4.40
CA GLY A 179 -4.98 -14.50 4.19
C GLY A 179 -4.89 -15.79 3.36
N ALA A 180 -4.25 -15.78 2.18
CA ALA A 180 -4.25 -16.94 1.27
C ALA A 180 -3.56 -18.21 1.82
N GLY A 181 -2.69 -18.07 2.82
CA GLY A 181 -2.04 -19.20 3.49
C GLY A 181 -1.18 -20.09 2.58
N PHE A 182 -0.73 -19.60 1.43
CA PHE A 182 0.09 -20.40 0.52
C PHE A 182 1.48 -20.66 1.10
N GLY A 183 2.09 -21.83 0.82
CA GLY A 183 3.41 -22.20 1.35
C GLY A 183 4.51 -21.24 0.88
N PHE A 184 5.18 -20.57 1.83
CA PHE A 184 6.13 -19.51 1.51
C PHE A 184 7.39 -20.06 0.82
N ALA A 185 7.94 -21.17 1.34
CA ALA A 185 9.12 -21.82 0.76
C ALA A 185 8.91 -22.23 -0.72
N PHE A 186 7.70 -22.70 -1.06
CA PHE A 186 7.36 -23.04 -2.45
C PHE A 186 7.42 -21.82 -3.36
N LYS A 187 6.89 -20.66 -2.92
CA LYS A 187 6.97 -19.42 -3.69
C LYS A 187 8.43 -19.01 -3.93
N CYS A 188 9.27 -19.07 -2.90
CA CYS A 188 10.69 -18.74 -3.01
C CYS A 188 11.41 -19.66 -3.99
N ARG A 189 11.20 -20.98 -3.87
CA ARG A 189 11.76 -21.99 -4.77
C ARG A 189 11.37 -21.75 -6.23
N ALA A 190 10.07 -21.59 -6.49
CA ALA A 190 9.56 -21.35 -7.84
C ALA A 190 10.15 -20.07 -8.46
N THR A 191 10.31 -18.99 -7.67
CA THR A 191 10.94 -17.75 -8.13
C THR A 191 12.42 -17.93 -8.43
N ALA A 192 13.14 -18.68 -7.59
CA ALA A 192 14.57 -18.98 -7.76
C ALA A 192 14.83 -19.86 -9.00
N GLU A 193 13.98 -20.86 -9.25
CA GLU A 193 14.10 -21.79 -10.37
C GLU A 193 13.60 -21.20 -11.71
N ALA A 194 12.77 -20.15 -11.67
CA ALA A 194 12.29 -19.50 -12.88
C ALA A 194 13.44 -18.93 -13.73
N GLN A 195 13.31 -18.96 -15.05
CA GLN A 195 14.28 -18.35 -15.96
C GLN A 195 14.31 -16.81 -15.83
N GLY A 196 15.48 -16.21 -16.08
CA GLY A 196 15.72 -14.77 -16.01
C GLY A 196 16.69 -14.39 -14.90
N SER A 197 17.60 -13.45 -15.18
CA SER A 197 18.61 -12.97 -14.23
C SER A 197 18.05 -11.94 -13.23
N GLU A 198 16.99 -11.23 -13.62
CA GLU A 198 16.34 -10.24 -12.77
C GLU A 198 15.18 -10.86 -11.99
N LYS A 199 15.15 -10.58 -10.69
CA LYS A 199 14.13 -11.05 -9.75
C LYS A 199 13.69 -9.88 -8.89
N TYR A 200 12.42 -9.87 -8.51
CA TYR A 200 11.82 -8.81 -7.73
C TYR A 200 11.19 -9.40 -6.48
N VAL A 201 11.33 -8.69 -5.35
CA VAL A 201 10.59 -8.95 -4.12
C VAL A 201 9.64 -7.78 -3.93
N VAL A 202 8.35 -8.08 -3.82
CA VAL A 202 7.30 -7.07 -3.57
C VAL A 202 6.75 -7.33 -2.17
N CYS A 203 6.94 -6.36 -1.28
CA CYS A 203 6.28 -6.36 0.02
C CYS A 203 4.87 -5.79 -0.18
N ASN A 204 3.84 -6.61 0.04
CA ASN A 204 2.47 -6.12 0.03
C ASN A 204 2.18 -5.50 1.40
N ALA A 205 2.03 -4.18 1.44
CA ALA A 205 1.63 -3.40 2.61
C ALA A 205 0.25 -2.75 2.41
N ASP A 206 -0.50 -3.16 1.39
CA ASP A 206 -1.86 -2.70 1.12
C ASP A 206 -2.85 -3.49 2.00
N GLU A 207 -2.89 -3.15 3.28
CA GLU A 207 -3.75 -3.78 4.30
C GLU A 207 -5.19 -3.23 4.23
N GLY A 208 -5.87 -3.48 3.10
CA GLY A 208 -7.21 -2.96 2.81
C GLY A 208 -8.38 -3.73 3.44
N ASP A 209 -8.13 -4.89 4.04
CA ASP A 209 -9.18 -5.73 4.64
C ASP A 209 -9.80 -5.04 5.88
N PRO A 210 -11.14 -4.91 5.95
CA PRO A 210 -11.79 -4.31 7.11
C PRO A 210 -11.43 -5.04 8.41
N GLY A 211 -10.87 -4.31 9.37
CA GLY A 211 -10.44 -4.88 10.65
C GLY A 211 -8.99 -5.36 10.69
N ALA A 212 -8.27 -5.32 9.57
CA ALA A 212 -6.84 -5.57 9.55
C ALA A 212 -6.07 -4.27 9.86
N PHE A 213 -5.03 -4.40 10.70
CA PHE A 213 -4.11 -3.33 11.11
C PHE A 213 -2.78 -3.92 11.65
N SER A 214 -2.51 -5.19 11.33
CA SER A 214 -1.31 -5.90 11.76
C SER A 214 -0.08 -5.51 10.97
N ASP A 215 -0.22 -5.28 9.67
CA ASP A 215 0.88 -4.82 8.83
C ASP A 215 1.20 -3.37 9.19
N ARG A 216 0.18 -2.53 9.42
CA ARG A 216 0.35 -1.19 9.97
C ARG A 216 1.18 -1.20 11.26
N TYR A 217 0.84 -2.07 12.21
CA TYR A 217 1.60 -2.22 13.47
C TYR A 217 3.07 -2.64 13.26
N LEU A 218 3.38 -3.38 12.20
CA LEU A 218 4.75 -3.78 11.90
C LEU A 218 5.56 -2.70 11.17
N LEU A 219 4.88 -1.74 10.53
CA LEU A 219 5.50 -0.67 9.74
C LEU A 219 5.66 0.64 10.51
N GLU A 220 4.84 0.88 11.53
CA GLU A 220 4.86 2.05 12.42
C GLU A 220 5.63 1.77 13.71
#